data_AF-A0A1V2QVE0-F1
#
_entry.id   AF-A0A1V2QVE0-F1
#
_cell.length_a   1.000
_cell.length_b   1.000
_cell.length_c   1.000
_cell.angle_alpha   90.00
_cell.angle_beta   90.00
_cell.angle_gamma   90.00
#
_symmetry.space_group_name_H-M   'P 1'
#
loop_
_entity.id
_entity.type
_entity.pdbx_description
1 polymer ?
#
loop_
_entity_poly.entity_id
_entity_poly.type
_entity_poly.pdbx_seq_one_letter_code
_entity_poly.pdbx_strand_id
1 'polypeptide(L)'
;MAGFVFDPAGVEAVLEDLRKLRDDLLEDVSLARYLVEVTGPRGVPASELMTNSARFSGEMFRVHNEELRSFVDRYIGKLTASRDEYLRADENGRDEFERG
;
A
#
# COMPACT_ATOMS: atom_id res chain seq x y z
N MET A 1 -8.25 1.42 36.05
CA MET A 1 -7.60 0.88 34.83
C MET A 1 -8.02 1.78 33.68
N ALA A 2 -7.09 2.44 33.01
CA ALA A 2 -7.41 3.19 31.81
C ALA A 2 -7.70 2.16 30.71
N GLY A 3 -8.99 1.94 30.42
CA GLY A 3 -9.40 1.11 29.30
C GLY A 3 -8.94 1.76 28.01
N PHE A 4 -8.42 0.96 27.07
CA PHE A 4 -8.18 1.41 25.72
C PHE A 4 -9.51 1.88 25.12
N VAL A 5 -9.61 3.15 24.76
CA VAL A 5 -10.77 3.69 24.05
C VAL A 5 -10.47 3.55 22.56
N PHE A 6 -11.30 2.76 21.87
CA PHE A 6 -11.23 2.67 20.42
C PHE A 6 -11.57 4.05 19.83
N ASP A 7 -10.68 4.57 18.97
CA ASP A 7 -10.88 5.81 18.22
C ASP A 7 -11.14 5.49 16.74
N PRO A 8 -12.41 5.39 16.32
CA PRO A 8 -12.76 5.11 14.92
C PRO A 8 -12.23 6.15 13.95
N ALA A 9 -12.15 7.42 14.37
CA ALA A 9 -11.71 8.52 13.51
C ALA A 9 -10.19 8.42 13.26
N GLY A 10 -9.42 8.13 14.31
CA GLY A 10 -7.99 7.85 14.18
C GLY A 10 -7.69 6.64 13.27
N VAL A 11 -8.48 5.58 13.38
CA VAL A 11 -8.35 4.41 12.49
C VAL A 11 -8.69 4.75 11.03
N GLU A 12 -9.75 5.52 10.78
CA GLU A 12 -10.10 5.92 9.41
C GLU A 12 -9.05 6.85 8.79
N ALA A 13 -8.47 7.77 9.56
CA ALA A 13 -7.36 8.61 9.09
C ALA A 13 -6.15 7.75 8.65
N VAL A 14 -5.76 6.76 9.46
CA VAL A 14 -4.69 5.82 9.09
C VAL A 14 -5.05 5.01 7.85
N LEU A 15 -6.30 4.56 7.71
CA LEU A 15 -6.77 3.87 6.51
C LEU A 15 -6.70 4.77 5.27
N GLU A 16 -7.01 6.06 5.40
CA GLU A 16 -6.88 7.03 4.32
C GLU A 16 -5.42 7.21 3.89
N ASP A 17 -4.50 7.37 4.84
CA ASP A 17 -3.07 7.51 4.56
C ASP A 17 -2.49 6.26 3.88
N LEU A 18 -2.91 5.07 4.31
CA LEU A 18 -2.51 3.81 3.67
C LEU A 18 -3.06 3.66 2.26
N ARG A 19 -4.30 4.11 2.01
CA ARG A 19 -4.90 4.11 0.66
C ARG A 19 -4.13 5.07 -0.26
N LYS A 20 -3.76 6.26 0.21
CA LYS A 20 -2.91 7.20 -0.54
C LYS A 20 -1.57 6.57 -0.88
N LEU A 21 -0.88 5.99 0.12
CA LEU A 21 0.40 5.30 -0.11
C LEU A 21 0.28 4.19 -1.16
N ARG A 22 -0.80 3.39 -1.11
CA ARG A 22 -1.06 2.36 -2.12
C ARG A 22 -1.19 2.95 -3.53
N ASP A 23 -1.88 4.07 -3.65
CA ASP A 23 -2.12 4.74 -4.93
C ASP A 23 -0.82 5.37 -5.47
N ASP A 24 -0.01 5.99 -4.60
CA ASP A 24 1.33 6.50 -4.94
C ASP A 24 2.25 5.38 -5.44
N LEU A 25 2.26 4.22 -4.77
CA LEU A 25 3.03 3.04 -5.20
C LEU A 25 2.58 2.52 -6.57
N LEU A 26 1.30 2.66 -6.92
CA LEU A 26 0.77 2.28 -8.22
C LEU A 26 1.24 3.25 -9.32
N GLU A 27 1.31 4.53 -9.02
CA GLU A 27 1.89 5.55 -9.90
C GLU A 27 3.38 5.27 -10.14
N ASP A 28 4.15 4.99 -9.09
CA ASP A 28 5.57 4.67 -9.19
C ASP A 28 5.85 3.43 -10.05
N VAL A 29 5.03 2.37 -9.92
CA VAL A 29 5.10 1.19 -10.81
C VAL A 29 4.85 1.57 -12.27
N SER A 30 3.95 2.52 -12.53
CA SER A 30 3.69 3.00 -13.88
C SER A 30 4.89 3.76 -14.46
N LEU A 31 5.56 4.56 -13.63
CA LEU A 31 6.77 5.31 -14.01
C LEU A 31 7.97 4.40 -14.29
N ALA A 32 8.08 3.29 -13.53
CA ALA A 32 9.12 2.27 -13.73
C ALA A 32 9.14 1.72 -15.18
N ARG A 33 7.98 1.65 -15.85
CA ARG A 33 7.89 1.17 -17.24
C ARG A 33 8.74 2.00 -18.20
N TYR A 34 8.83 3.32 -17.99
CA TYR A 34 9.67 4.18 -18.83
C TYR A 34 11.15 3.84 -18.74
N LEU A 35 11.64 3.38 -17.58
CA LEU A 35 13.02 2.94 -17.39
C LEU A 35 13.31 1.59 -18.06
N VAL A 36 12.32 0.70 -18.09
CA VAL A 36 12.41 -0.62 -18.75
C VAL A 36 12.46 -0.50 -20.28
N GLU A 37 11.83 0.54 -20.82
CA GLU A 37 11.69 0.80 -22.26
C GLU A 37 12.83 1.64 -22.87
N VAL A 38 13.82 2.08 -22.07
CA VAL A 38 14.98 2.82 -22.58
C VAL A 38 15.67 2.03 -23.70
N THR A 39 15.90 2.67 -24.84
CA THR A 39 16.66 2.09 -25.97
C THR A 39 17.83 3.01 -26.33
N GLY A 40 19.05 2.48 -26.21
CA GLY A 40 20.26 3.17 -26.64
C GLY A 40 20.53 3.03 -28.15
N PRO A 41 21.40 3.89 -28.72
CA PRO A 41 21.92 3.71 -30.08
C PRO A 41 22.53 2.32 -30.27
N ARG A 42 22.13 1.61 -31.33
CA ARG A 42 22.61 0.26 -31.63
C ARG A 42 24.08 0.27 -32.04
N GLY A 43 24.86 -0.73 -31.60
CA GLY A 43 26.25 -0.91 -32.02
C GLY A 43 27.28 -0.11 -31.24
N VAL A 44 26.88 0.54 -30.14
CA VAL A 44 27.80 1.20 -29.20
C VAL A 44 27.80 0.40 -27.89
N PRO A 45 28.91 -0.29 -27.53
CA PRO A 45 28.96 -1.13 -26.33
C PRO A 45 28.61 -0.40 -25.04
N ALA A 46 29.00 0.86 -24.91
CA ALA A 46 28.66 1.70 -23.75
C ALA A 46 27.14 1.97 -23.66
N SER A 47 26.45 2.13 -24.79
CA SER A 47 25.01 2.34 -24.84
C SER A 47 24.23 1.07 -24.51
N GLU A 48 24.73 -0.10 -24.88
CA GLU A 48 24.14 -1.39 -24.50
C GLU A 48 24.26 -1.66 -23.00
N LEU A 49 25.42 -1.39 -22.41
CA LEU A 49 25.63 -1.49 -20.96
C LEU A 49 24.69 -0.57 -20.18
N MET A 50 24.58 0.70 -20.61
CA MET A 50 23.67 1.67 -19.99
C MET A 50 22.21 1.23 -20.10
N THR A 51 21.80 0.73 -21.28
CA THR A 51 20.44 0.24 -21.52
C THR A 51 20.10 -0.95 -20.63
N ASN A 52 21.01 -1.91 -20.51
CA ASN A 52 20.82 -3.08 -19.65
C ASN A 52 20.74 -2.71 -18.16
N SER A 53 21.58 -1.78 -17.70
CA SER A 53 21.54 -1.28 -16.33
C SER A 53 20.23 -0.55 -16.04
N ALA A 54 19.78 0.33 -16.94
CA ALA A 54 18.53 1.05 -16.79
C ALA A 54 17.32 0.10 -16.71
N ARG A 55 17.30 -0.93 -17.58
CA ARG A 55 16.27 -1.96 -17.55
C ARG A 55 16.27 -2.77 -16.26
N PHE A 56 17.44 -3.20 -15.78
CA PHE A 56 17.55 -3.93 -14.53
C PHE A 56 17.06 -3.10 -13.33
N SER A 57 17.50 -1.84 -13.24
CA SER A 57 17.05 -0.92 -12.18
C SER A 57 15.54 -0.65 -12.24
N GLY A 58 14.98 -0.46 -13.44
CA GLY A 58 13.55 -0.27 -13.64
C GLY A 58 12.73 -1.49 -13.20
N GLU A 59 13.20 -2.70 -13.52
CA GLU A 59 12.53 -3.93 -13.12
C GLU A 59 12.59 -4.15 -11.59
N MET A 60 13.75 -3.91 -10.97
CA MET A 60 13.88 -4.00 -9.51
C MET A 60 12.98 -2.99 -8.79
N PHE A 61 12.91 -1.75 -9.28
CA PHE A 61 12.02 -0.73 -8.73
C PHE A 61 10.54 -1.14 -8.87
N ARG A 62 10.15 -1.68 -10.04
CA ARG A 62 8.81 -2.22 -10.28
C ARG A 62 8.44 -3.31 -9.29
N VAL A 63 9.30 -4.33 -9.16
CA VAL A 63 9.06 -5.48 -8.26
C VAL A 63 8.94 -5.03 -6.82
N HIS A 64 9.83 -4.15 -6.35
CA HIS A 64 9.79 -3.68 -4.96
C HIS A 64 8.51 -2.90 -4.64
N ASN A 65 8.08 -2.02 -5.54
CA ASN A 65 6.83 -1.28 -5.34
C ASN A 65 5.59 -2.18 -5.40
N GLU A 66 5.59 -3.23 -6.24
CA GLU A 66 4.51 -4.24 -6.24
C GLU A 66 4.44 -5.03 -4.92
N GLU A 67 5.58 -5.42 -4.36
CA GLU A 67 5.65 -6.10 -3.07
C GLU A 67 5.16 -5.20 -1.92
N LEU A 68 5.60 -3.94 -1.90
CA LEU A 68 5.14 -2.94 -0.94
C LEU A 68 3.63 -2.72 -1.05
N ARG A 69 3.10 -2.59 -2.28
CA ARG A 69 1.66 -2.44 -2.50
C ARG A 69 0.89 -3.64 -1.94
N SER A 70 1.37 -4.86 -2.20
CA SER A 70 0.76 -6.09 -1.67
C SER A 70 0.75 -6.11 -0.14
N PHE A 71 1.81 -5.60 0.50
CA PHE A 71 1.86 -5.47 1.95
C PHE A 71 0.83 -4.44 2.46
N VAL A 72 0.76 -3.26 1.84
CA VAL A 72 -0.19 -2.20 2.21
C VAL A 72 -1.63 -2.68 2.06
N ASP A 73 -1.97 -3.36 0.96
CA ASP A 73 -3.29 -3.94 0.72
C ASP A 73 -3.70 -4.92 1.85
N ARG A 74 -2.78 -5.81 2.24
CA ARG A 74 -3.01 -6.74 3.37
C ARG A 74 -3.21 -6.01 4.69
N TYR A 75 -2.46 -4.94 4.92
CA TYR A 75 -2.53 -4.17 6.16
C TYR A 75 -3.85 -3.39 6.26
N ILE A 76 -4.28 -2.73 5.17
CA ILE A 76 -5.60 -2.10 5.05
C ILE A 76 -6.70 -3.12 5.37
N GLY A 77 -6.63 -4.33 4.79
CA GLY A 77 -7.64 -5.37 5.02
C GLY A 77 -7.74 -5.77 6.50
N LYS A 78 -6.60 -5.98 7.17
CA LYS A 78 -6.58 -6.33 8.61
C LYS A 78 -7.10 -5.20 9.49
N LEU A 79 -6.70 -3.96 9.21
CA LEU A 79 -7.12 -2.80 9.99
C LEU A 79 -8.62 -2.52 9.82
N THR A 80 -9.13 -2.66 8.60
CA THR A 80 -10.57 -2.57 8.27
C THR A 80 -11.36 -3.64 9.02
N ALA A 81 -10.91 -4.90 8.99
CA ALA A 81 -11.58 -5.99 9.70
C ALA A 81 -11.61 -5.77 11.22
N SER A 82 -10.48 -5.35 11.80
CA SER A 82 -10.40 -5.06 13.24
C SER A 82 -11.34 -3.92 13.62
N ARG A 83 -11.40 -2.83 12.84
CA ARG A 83 -12.35 -1.73 13.05
C ARG A 83 -13.79 -2.23 13.04
N ASP A 84 -14.15 -3.04 12.05
CA ASP A 84 -15.52 -3.55 11.90
C ASP A 84 -15.92 -4.48 13.06
N GLU A 85 -14.98 -5.28 13.57
CA GLU A 85 -15.18 -6.09 14.77
C GLU A 85 -15.43 -5.23 16.01
N TYR A 86 -14.65 -4.17 16.21
CA TYR A 86 -14.84 -3.25 17.33
C TYR A 86 -16.21 -2.53 17.26
N LEU A 87 -16.60 -2.05 16.08
CA LEU A 87 -17.89 -1.38 15.91
C LEU A 87 -19.07 -2.32 16.21
N ARG A 88 -19.02 -3.56 15.71
CA ARG A 88 -20.06 -4.57 16.02
C ARG A 88 -20.12 -4.91 17.51
N ALA A 89 -18.97 -5.00 18.18
CA ALA A 89 -18.93 -5.27 19.61
C ALA A 89 -19.56 -4.12 20.44
N ASP A 90 -19.30 -2.87 20.04
CA ASP A 90 -19.89 -1.69 20.68
C ASP A 90 -21.40 -1.61 20.45
N GLU A 91 -21.88 -1.90 19.23
CA GLU A 91 -23.31 -1.97 18.91
C GLU A 91 -24.03 -3.05 19.74
N ASN A 92 -23.49 -4.27 19.78
CA ASN A 92 -24.07 -5.36 20.57
C ASN A 92 -24.11 -5.04 22.07
N GLY A 93 -23.05 -4.42 22.60
CA GLY A 93 -23.00 -4.00 24.00
C GLY A 93 -24.08 -2.96 24.34
N ARG A 94 -24.31 -1.98 23.46
CA ARG A 94 -25.38 -0.98 23.63
C ARG A 94 -26.77 -1.62 23.59
N ASP A 95 -27.00 -2.53 22.64
CA ASP A 95 -28.26 -3.28 22.53
C ASP A 95 -28.60 -4.10 23.79
N GLU A 96 -27.59 -4.71 24.43
CA GLU A 96 -27.77 -5.45 25.69
C GLU A 96 -28.09 -4.52 26.87
N PHE A 97 -27.48 -3.33 26.93
CA PHE A 97 -27.77 -2.33 27.96
C PHE A 97 -29.17 -1.71 27.83
N GLU A 98 -29.69 -1.53 26.62
CA GLU A 98 -31.04 -0.97 26.40
C GLU A 98 -32.18 -1.97 26.64
N ARG A 99 -31.89 -3.28 26.62
CA ARG A 99 -32.88 -4.35 26.85
C ARG A 99 -32.90 -4.91 28.27
N GLY A 100 -31.92 -4.58 29.11
CA GLY A 100 -31.83 -4.99 30.52
C GLY A 100 -32.49 -3.99 31.46
#